data_AF-A0A966JVR6-F1
#
_entry.id   AF-A0A966JVR6-F1
#
_cell.length_a   1.000
_cell.length_b   1.000
_cell.length_c   1.000
_cell.angle_alpha   90.00
_cell.angle_beta   90.00
_cell.angle_gamma   90.00
#
_symmetry.space_group_name_H-M   'P 1'
#
loop_
_entity.id
_entity.type
_entity.pdbx_description
1 polymer ?
#
loop_
_entity_poly.entity_id
_entity_poly.type
_entity_poly.pdbx_seq_one_letter_code
_entity_poly.pdbx_strand_id
1 'polypeptide(L)'
;MSEVDGLTPTKTGDERITYRGPIKRLLVSPEIGALIGAVVVWAFFWGNGDKFGTAGSTANFLDVAAPLGIMAVTVALLMIGGEFDLS
;
A
#
# COMPACT_ATOMS: atom_id res chain seq x y z
N MET A 1 60.54 4.87 8.49
CA MET A 1 60.04 3.59 7.95
C MET A 1 59.03 3.08 8.96
N SER A 2 57.80 2.82 8.48
CA SER A 2 56.66 2.14 9.16
C SER A 2 56.22 2.72 10.51
N GLU A 3 54.98 3.09 10.74
CA GLU A 3 53.77 2.39 10.31
C GLU A 3 52.64 3.40 10.22
N VAL A 4 51.94 3.35 9.09
CA VAL A 4 50.67 4.02 8.88
C VAL A 4 49.67 3.26 9.75
N ASP A 5 49.53 3.66 11.02
CA ASP A 5 48.61 2.96 11.94
C ASP A 5 47.18 3.11 11.41
N GLY A 6 46.61 1.96 11.09
CA GLY A 6 45.51 1.81 10.16
C GLY A 6 44.27 2.53 10.66
N LEU A 7 43.77 3.47 9.85
CA LEU A 7 42.34 3.69 9.74
C LEU A 7 41.71 2.37 9.27
N THR A 8 41.43 1.46 10.20
CA THR A 8 40.36 0.48 10.03
C THR A 8 39.09 1.15 10.54
N PRO A 9 38.28 1.79 9.68
CA PRO A 9 36.90 2.06 10.06
C PRO A 9 36.27 0.69 10.27
N THR A 10 36.10 0.29 11.52
CA THR A 10 35.19 -0.79 11.86
C THR A 10 33.84 -0.37 11.28
N LYS A 11 33.40 -1.11 10.26
CA LYS A 11 32.09 -0.98 9.65
C LYS A 11 31.03 -1.38 10.68
N THR A 12 30.83 -0.55 11.70
CA THR A 12 29.66 -0.57 12.56
C THR A 12 28.49 -0.36 11.62
N GLY A 13 27.62 -1.37 11.52
CA GLY A 13 26.52 -1.38 10.56
C GLY A 13 25.75 -0.07 10.61
N ASP A 14 25.47 0.48 9.42
CA ASP A 14 24.74 1.73 9.25
C ASP A 14 23.36 1.64 9.92
N GLU A 15 23.20 2.30 11.08
CA GLU A 15 21.96 2.32 11.88
C GLU A 15 20.76 2.89 11.12
N ARG A 16 21.01 3.52 9.96
CA ARG A 16 20.00 4.07 9.06
C ARG A 16 19.13 2.99 8.42
N ILE A 17 19.61 1.76 8.30
CA ILE A 17 18.86 0.67 7.65
C ILE A 17 18.29 -0.25 8.74
N THR A 18 17.24 0.21 9.41
CA THR A 18 16.40 -0.69 10.22
C THR A 18 15.63 -1.61 9.25
N TYR A 19 16.00 -2.88 9.20
CA TYR A 19 15.28 -3.89 8.43
C TYR A 19 13.85 -4.04 8.99
N ARG A 20 12.88 -3.38 8.35
CA ARG A 20 11.47 -3.56 8.67
C ARG A 20 11.01 -4.86 8.03
N GLY A 21 10.74 -5.88 8.85
CA GLY A 21 10.18 -7.14 8.38
C GLY A 21 8.91 -6.93 7.54
N PRO A 22 8.60 -7.84 6.61
CA PRO A 22 7.53 -7.67 5.63
C PRO A 22 6.16 -7.42 6.29
N ILE A 23 5.91 -8.03 7.45
CA ILE A 23 4.68 -7.85 8.23
C ILE A 23 4.57 -6.42 8.77
N LYS A 24 5.66 -5.86 9.30
CA LYS A 24 5.67 -4.47 9.82
C LYS A 24 5.50 -3.46 8.70
N ARG A 25 6.02 -3.74 7.51
CA ARG A 25 5.80 -2.92 6.32
C ARG A 25 4.34 -2.98 5.88
N LEU A 26 3.74 -4.17 5.84
CA LEU A 26 2.33 -4.35 5.51
C LEU A 26 1.40 -3.57 6.44
N LEU A 27 1.65 -3.61 7.75
CA LEU A 27 0.83 -2.94 8.76
C LEU A 27 0.95 -1.40 8.77
N VAL A 28 2.04 -0.87 8.21
CA VAL A 28 2.31 0.59 8.19
C VAL A 28 1.93 1.22 6.84
N SER A 29 1.73 0.40 5.80
CA SER A 29 1.31 0.88 4.47
C SER A 29 -0.18 1.23 4.46
N PRO A 30 -0.57 2.50 4.22
CA PRO A 30 -1.97 2.92 4.21
C PRO A 30 -2.81 2.19 3.13
N GLU A 31 -2.18 1.76 2.04
CA GLU A 31 -2.78 0.95 0.96
C GLU A 31 -3.40 -0.36 1.48
N ILE A 32 -2.74 -1.00 2.44
CA ILE A 32 -3.17 -2.29 3.00
C ILE A 32 -4.39 -2.09 3.88
N GLY A 33 -4.48 -0.95 4.58
CA GLY A 33 -5.67 -0.59 5.36
C GLY A 33 -6.92 -0.49 4.50
N ALA A 34 -6.83 0.17 3.34
CA ALA A 34 -7.95 0.29 2.40
C ALA A 34 -8.39 -1.08 1.85
N LEU A 35 -7.43 -1.95 1.50
CA LEU A 35 -7.73 -3.30 1.02
C LEU A 35 -8.42 -4.15 2.09
N ILE A 36 -7.89 -4.16 3.31
CA ILE A 36 -8.48 -4.90 4.44
C ILE A 36 -9.90 -4.38 4.70
N GLY A 37 -10.10 -3.07 4.73
CA GLY A 37 -11.42 -2.47 4.90
C GLY A 37 -12.41 -2.93 3.83
N ALA A 38 -12.02 -2.90 2.56
CA ALA A 38 -12.85 -3.38 1.46
C ALA A 38 -13.24 -4.86 1.62
N VAL A 39 -12.28 -5.73 1.98
CA VAL A 39 -12.53 -7.16 2.20
C VAL A 39 -13.46 -7.41 3.39
N VAL A 40 -13.23 -6.72 4.51
CA VAL A 40 -14.05 -6.88 5.73
C VAL A 40 -15.49 -6.44 5.47
N VAL A 41 -15.67 -5.27 4.85
CA VAL A 41 -17.01 -4.76 4.49
C VAL A 41 -17.69 -5.71 3.51
N TRP A 42 -16.98 -6.15 2.47
CA TRP A 42 -17.54 -7.09 1.49
C TRP A 42 -17.97 -8.40 2.15
N ALA A 43 -17.12 -9.01 2.98
CA ALA A 43 -17.43 -10.27 3.68
C ALA A 43 -18.62 -10.13 4.64
N PHE A 44 -18.71 -8.99 5.34
CA PHE A 44 -19.84 -8.70 6.21
C PHE A 44 -21.16 -8.70 5.44
N PHE A 45 -21.26 -7.93 4.34
CA PHE A 45 -22.48 -7.88 3.55
C PHE A 45 -22.75 -9.16 2.77
N TRP A 46 -21.69 -9.87 2.35
CA TRP A 46 -21.80 -11.19 1.72
C TRP A 46 -22.45 -12.20 2.65
N GLY A 47 -22.08 -12.22 3.94
CA GLY A 47 -22.65 -13.14 4.93
C GLY A 47 -24.05 -12.75 5.44
N ASN A 48 -24.43 -11.47 5.34
CA ASN A 48 -25.72 -10.98 5.86
C ASN A 48 -26.80 -10.79 4.77
N GLY A 49 -26.44 -10.81 3.49
CA GLY A 49 -27.35 -10.53 2.39
C GLY A 49 -27.34 -11.59 1.29
N ASP A 50 -28.48 -12.25 1.09
CA ASP A 50 -28.65 -13.33 0.11
C ASP A 50 -28.24 -12.96 -1.33
N LYS A 51 -28.40 -11.68 -1.71
CA LYS A 51 -28.13 -11.20 -3.07
C LYS A 51 -26.80 -10.48 -3.20
N PHE A 52 -26.20 -10.02 -2.11
CA PHE A 52 -25.01 -9.15 -2.15
C PHE A 52 -23.82 -9.86 -2.78
N GLY A 53 -23.64 -11.14 -2.46
CA GLY A 53 -22.56 -11.98 -2.97
C GLY A 53 -22.74 -12.51 -4.38
N THR A 54 -23.84 -12.18 -5.05
CA THR A 54 -24.09 -12.66 -6.41
C THR A 54 -23.18 -11.93 -7.40
N ALA A 55 -22.85 -12.61 -8.51
CA ALA A 55 -22.09 -12.01 -9.61
C ALA A 55 -22.79 -10.75 -10.17
N GLY A 56 -24.13 -10.78 -10.27
CA GLY A 56 -24.91 -9.63 -10.74
C GLY A 56 -24.82 -8.43 -9.79
N SER A 57 -24.96 -8.64 -8.48
CA SER A 57 -24.82 -7.55 -7.52
C SER A 57 -23.39 -6.99 -7.51
N THR A 58 -22.39 -7.87 -7.53
CA THR A 58 -20.97 -7.49 -7.60
C THR A 58 -20.67 -6.66 -8.86
N ALA A 59 -21.21 -7.06 -10.01
CA ALA A 59 -21.07 -6.32 -11.26
C ALA A 59 -21.65 -4.91 -11.16
N ASN A 60 -22.84 -4.73 -10.58
CA ASN A 60 -23.44 -3.40 -10.40
C ASN A 60 -22.54 -2.44 -9.59
N PHE A 61 -21.90 -2.93 -8.52
CA PHE A 61 -20.99 -2.09 -7.73
C PHE A 61 -19.70 -1.77 -8.50
N LEU A 62 -19.16 -2.76 -9.21
CA LEU A 62 -17.96 -2.59 -10.03
C LEU A 62 -18.19 -1.68 -11.23
N ASP A 63 -19.38 -1.70 -11.83
CA ASP A 63 -19.75 -0.83 -12.96
C ASP A 63 -19.69 0.65 -12.55
N VAL A 64 -20.11 0.98 -11.33
CA VAL A 64 -20.00 2.34 -10.79
C VAL A 64 -18.59 2.65 -10.30
N ALA A 65 -17.88 1.67 -9.72
CA ALA A 65 -16.54 1.86 -9.19
C ALA A 65 -15.46 1.99 -10.30
N ALA A 66 -15.63 1.30 -11.43
CA ALA A 66 -14.67 1.25 -12.52
C ALA A 66 -14.30 2.64 -13.07
N PRO A 67 -15.25 3.52 -13.47
CA PRO A 67 -14.89 4.86 -13.96
C PRO A 67 -14.17 5.70 -12.89
N LEU A 68 -14.53 5.56 -11.62
CA LEU A 68 -13.83 6.24 -10.52
C LEU A 68 -12.41 5.71 -10.34
N GLY A 69 -12.23 4.38 -10.40
CA GLY A 69 -10.93 3.74 -10.29
C GLY A 69 -9.98 4.10 -11.44
N ILE A 70 -10.50 4.14 -12.68
CA ILE A 70 -9.72 4.54 -13.86
C ILE A 70 -9.18 5.97 -13.66
N MET A 71 -10.02 6.91 -13.22
CA MET A 71 -9.60 8.27 -12.93
C MET A 71 -8.68 8.37 -11.71
N ALA A 72 -8.91 7.56 -10.67
CA ALA A 72 -8.04 7.52 -9.50
C ALA A 72 -6.62 7.07 -9.85
N VAL A 73 -6.47 6.09 -10.76
CA VAL A 73 -5.15 5.62 -11.22
C VAL A 73 -4.42 6.71 -11.97
N THR A 74 -5.09 7.41 -12.89
CA THR A 74 -4.43 8.52 -13.61
C THR A 74 -3.97 9.57 -12.62
N VAL A 75 -4.85 10.06 -11.75
CA VAL A 75 -4.52 11.05 -10.72
C VAL A 75 -3.40 10.59 -9.79
N ALA A 76 -3.38 9.32 -9.36
CA ALA A 76 -2.32 8.79 -8.52
C ALA A 76 -0.95 8.81 -9.21
N LEU A 77 -0.89 8.51 -10.51
CA LEU A 77 0.36 8.65 -11.28
C LEU A 77 0.81 10.11 -11.34
N LEU A 78 -0.13 11.05 -11.46
CA LEU A 78 0.17 12.48 -11.46
C LEU A 78 0.66 12.99 -10.08
N MET A 79 0.08 12.47 -8.99
CA MET A 79 0.54 12.71 -7.62
C MET A 79 1.98 12.21 -7.42
N ILE A 80 2.29 11.03 -7.94
CA ILE A 80 3.65 10.47 -7.91
C ILE A 80 4.61 11.33 -8.77
N GLY A 81 4.12 11.89 -9.89
CA GLY A 81 4.85 12.83 -10.74
C GLY A 81 5.05 14.23 -10.15
N GLY A 82 4.34 14.56 -9.07
CA GLY A 82 4.43 15.84 -8.36
C GLY A 82 3.63 17.00 -8.99
N GLU A 83 2.79 16.73 -10.00
CA GLU A 83 1.99 17.77 -10.67
C GLU A 83 0.63 18.01 -10.02
N PHE A 84 0.12 17.01 -9.30
CA PHE A 84 -1.05 17.13 -8.44
C PHE A 84 -0.66 16.68 -7.03
N ASP A 85 -0.02 17.54 -6.24
CA ASP A 85 0.19 17.27 -4.82
C ASP A 85 -1.05 17.71 -4.00
N LEU A 86 -1.36 16.98 -2.93
CA LEU A 86 -2.41 17.32 -1.96
C LEU A 86 -1.77 18.14 -0.83
N SER A 87 -1.30 19.35 -1.13
CA SER A 87 -0.90 20.33 -0.11
C SER A 87 -2.10 21.01 0.54
#